data_AF-A0A2U3LH36-F1
#
_entry.id   AF-A0A2U3LH36-F1
#
_cell.length_a   1.000
_cell.length_b   1.000
_cell.length_c   1.000
_cell.angle_alpha   90.00
_cell.angle_beta   90.00
_cell.angle_gamma   90.00
#
_symmetry.space_group_name_H-M   'P 1'
#
loop_
_entity.id
_entity.type
_entity.pdbx_description
1 polymer ?
#
loop_
_entity_poly.entity_id
_entity_poly.type
_entity_poly.pdbx_seq_one_letter_code
_entity_poly.pdbx_strand_id
1 'polypeptide(L)'
;MEMKEFARAAIKKVGQKVRDGSLDKGEEGYDDLEEMLLDWIWIELKEESPDKDAVVNMDLDDLYELIESSADTYEDYHILLESLKAE
;
A
#
# COMPACT_ATOMS: atom_id res chain seq x y z
N MET A 1 -17.92 -2.45 4.85
CA MET A 1 -16.72 -2.24 4.02
C MET A 1 -15.79 -3.40 4.33
N GLU A 2 -15.43 -4.19 3.33
CA GLU A 2 -14.52 -5.34 3.49
C GLU A 2 -13.06 -4.87 3.56
N MET A 3 -12.16 -5.66 4.15
CA MET A 3 -10.73 -5.28 4.30
C MET A 3 -10.09 -4.86 2.96
N LYS A 4 -10.47 -5.51 1.87
CA LYS A 4 -10.03 -5.18 0.50
C LYS A 4 -10.40 -3.76 0.05
N GLU A 5 -11.54 -3.24 0.50
CA GLU A 5 -11.97 -1.89 0.15
C GLU A 5 -11.13 -0.83 0.87
N PHE A 6 -10.70 -1.13 2.10
CA PHE A 6 -9.75 -0.31 2.84
C PHE A 6 -8.35 -0.38 2.22
N ALA A 7 -7.87 -1.57 1.81
CA ALA A 7 -6.61 -1.70 1.09
C ALA A 7 -6.59 -0.87 -0.20
N ARG A 8 -7.70 -0.87 -0.94
CA ARG A 8 -7.85 0.00 -2.12
C ARG A 8 -7.84 1.49 -1.80
N ALA A 9 -8.47 1.91 -0.70
CA ALA A 9 -8.44 3.30 -0.25
C ALA A 9 -7.02 3.73 0.16
N ALA A 10 -6.31 2.86 0.88
CA ALA A 10 -4.91 3.03 1.26
C ALA A 10 -4.01 3.21 0.03
N ILE A 11 -4.10 2.33 -0.98
CA ILE A 11 -3.34 2.46 -2.25
C ILE A 11 -3.56 3.83 -2.90
N LYS A 12 -4.82 4.29 -2.97
CA LYS A 12 -5.14 5.60 -3.57
C LYS A 12 -4.55 6.75 -2.77
N LYS A 13 -4.56 6.66 -1.44
CA LYS A 13 -3.95 7.67 -0.56
C LYS A 13 -2.43 7.69 -0.69
N VAL A 14 -1.78 6.53 -0.71
CA VAL A 14 -0.32 6.43 -0.95
C VAL A 14 0.00 7.09 -2.30
N GLY A 15 -0.73 6.76 -3.36
CA GLY A 15 -0.53 7.38 -4.67
C GLY A 15 -0.71 8.91 -4.67
N GLN A 16 -1.63 9.46 -3.86
CA GLN A 16 -1.75 10.90 -3.65
C GLN A 16 -0.55 11.47 -2.89
N LYS A 17 -0.13 10.83 -1.80
CA LYS A 17 1.00 11.29 -0.98
C LYS A 17 2.33 11.26 -1.76
N VAL A 18 2.55 10.27 -2.61
CA VAL A 18 3.71 10.22 -3.53
C VAL A 18 3.65 11.41 -4.49
N ARG A 19 2.50 11.65 -5.14
CA ARG A 19 2.34 12.78 -6.07
C ARG A 19 2.50 14.14 -5.42
N ASP A 20 2.07 14.28 -4.17
CA ASP A 20 2.17 15.51 -3.39
C ASP A 20 3.56 15.68 -2.73
N GLY A 21 4.48 14.72 -2.92
CA GLY A 21 5.83 14.74 -2.36
C GLY A 21 5.88 14.53 -0.84
N SER A 22 4.82 13.97 -0.26
CA SER A 22 4.73 13.66 1.17
C SER A 22 5.36 12.32 1.54
N LEU A 23 5.55 11.42 0.56
CA LEU A 23 6.31 10.19 0.69
C LEU A 23 7.57 10.30 -0.16
N ASP A 24 8.71 9.98 0.45
CA ASP A 24 10.03 10.08 -0.18
C ASP A 24 10.50 8.69 -0.59
N LYS A 25 10.73 8.49 -1.89
CA LYS A 25 11.26 7.21 -2.42
C LYS A 25 12.71 6.96 -2.03
N GLY A 26 13.42 7.99 -1.58
CA GLY A 26 14.79 7.90 -1.07
C GLY A 26 14.87 7.57 0.42
N GLU A 27 13.77 7.15 1.05
CA GLU A 27 13.72 6.80 2.47
C GLU A 27 14.75 5.70 2.79
N GLU A 28 15.69 6.02 3.69
CA GLU A 28 16.69 5.07 4.15
C GLU A 28 16.01 3.94 4.93
N GLY A 29 16.17 2.69 4.48
CA GLY A 29 15.61 1.53 5.18
C GLY A 29 15.00 0.48 4.26
N TYR A 30 14.73 0.82 2.99
CA TYR A 30 14.22 -0.13 1.99
C TYR A 30 15.26 -0.38 0.90
N ASP A 31 15.53 -1.66 0.65
CA ASP A 31 16.37 -2.10 -0.48
C ASP A 31 15.52 -2.39 -1.74
N ASP A 32 14.20 -2.46 -1.57
CA ASP A 32 13.24 -2.82 -2.61
C ASP A 32 12.02 -1.87 -2.62
N LEU A 33 11.65 -1.41 -3.82
CA LEU A 33 10.55 -0.46 -4.01
C LEU A 33 9.18 -1.08 -3.74
N GLU A 34 9.05 -2.39 -3.94
CA GLU A 34 7.82 -3.12 -3.68
C GLU A 34 7.59 -3.26 -2.17
N GLU A 35 8.62 -3.63 -1.42
CA GLU A 35 8.59 -3.65 0.06
C GLU A 35 8.23 -2.28 0.63
N MET A 36 8.86 -1.21 0.13
CA MET A 36 8.56 0.17 0.54
C MET A 36 7.10 0.54 0.24
N LEU A 37 6.60 0.21 -0.95
CA LEU A 37 5.22 0.50 -1.34
C LEU A 37 4.23 -0.26 -0.45
N LEU A 38 4.47 -1.55 -0.20
CA LEU A 38 3.62 -2.37 0.66
C LEU A 38 3.59 -1.83 2.08
N ASP A 39 4.72 -1.40 2.63
CA ASP A 39 4.78 -0.82 3.96
C ASP A 39 4.01 0.52 4.04
N TRP A 40 4.16 1.41 3.05
CA TRP A 40 3.37 2.63 2.98
C TRP A 40 1.86 2.35 2.93
N ILE A 41 1.45 1.34 2.15
CA ILE A 41 0.04 0.91 2.08
C ILE A 41 -0.41 0.35 3.43
N TRP A 42 0.42 -0.46 4.10
CA TRP A 42 0.12 -1.03 5.41
C TRP A 42 -0.08 0.06 6.48
N ILE A 43 0.77 1.09 6.48
CA ILE A 43 0.65 2.25 7.37
C ILE A 43 -0.68 2.96 7.15
N GLU A 44 -1.05 3.28 5.90
CA GLU A 44 -2.35 3.91 5.60
C GLU A 44 -3.52 2.99 5.99
N LEU A 45 -3.41 1.69 5.69
CA LEU A 45 -4.45 0.71 6.03
C LEU A 45 -4.69 0.64 7.54
N LYS A 46 -3.64 0.75 8.36
CA LYS A 46 -3.73 0.80 9.82
C LYS A 46 -4.42 2.06 10.34
N GLU A 47 -4.31 3.17 9.62
CA GLU A 47 -5.02 4.41 9.94
C GLU A 47 -6.50 4.35 9.56
N GLU A 48 -6.83 3.72 8.42
CA GLU A 48 -8.19 3.68 7.87
C GLU A 48 -9.05 2.51 8.37
N SER A 49 -8.44 1.36 8.66
CA SER A 49 -9.19 0.16 9.03
C SER A 49 -9.86 0.31 10.40
N PRO A 50 -11.15 -0.06 10.52
CA PRO A 50 -11.83 -0.11 11.81
C PRO A 50 -11.31 -1.25 12.70
N ASP A 51 -10.72 -2.28 12.10
CA ASP A 51 -10.13 -3.43 12.79
C ASP A 51 -8.61 -3.30 12.81
N LYS A 52 -8.10 -2.51 13.76
CA LYS A 52 -6.66 -2.27 13.91
C LYS A 52 -5.92 -3.53 14.34
N ASP A 53 -6.57 -4.38 15.13
CA ASP A 53 -5.96 -5.61 15.61
C ASP A 53 -5.70 -6.57 14.44
N ALA A 54 -6.63 -6.68 13.49
CA ALA A 54 -6.42 -7.45 12.28
C ALA A 54 -5.25 -6.92 11.43
N VAL A 55 -5.13 -5.59 11.27
CA VAL A 55 -4.04 -4.98 10.48
C VAL A 55 -2.69 -5.06 11.20
N VAL A 56 -2.65 -4.92 12.53
CA VAL A 56 -1.40 -5.04 13.30
C VAL A 56 -0.82 -6.46 13.26
N ASN A 57 -1.67 -7.48 13.14
CA ASN A 57 -1.23 -8.86 13.00
C ASN A 57 -0.97 -9.28 11.55
N MET A 58 -1.19 -8.40 10.58
CA MET A 58 -0.94 -8.62 9.15
C MET A 58 0.51 -8.26 8.83
N ASP A 59 1.22 -9.15 8.15
CA ASP A 59 2.53 -8.84 7.57
C ASP A 59 2.40 -8.33 6.12
N LEU A 60 3.53 -8.01 5.47
CA LEU A 60 3.53 -7.50 4.10
C LEU A 60 3.09 -8.57 3.09
N ASP A 61 3.36 -9.85 3.38
CA ASP A 61 2.96 -10.97 2.53
C ASP A 61 1.42 -11.14 2.57
N ASP A 62 0.82 -11.10 3.77
CA ASP A 62 -0.63 -11.11 3.96
C ASP A 62 -1.30 -9.92 3.25
N LEU A 63 -0.69 -8.74 3.32
CA LEU A 63 -1.18 -7.55 2.63
C LEU A 63 -1.12 -7.72 1.11
N TYR A 64 0.00 -8.25 0.60
CA TYR A 64 0.13 -8.54 -0.82
C TYR A 64 -0.93 -9.56 -1.28
N GLU A 65 -1.13 -10.65 -0.55
CA GLU A 65 -2.20 -11.62 -0.84
C GLU A 65 -3.59 -10.98 -0.85
N LEU A 66 -3.86 -10.07 0.09
CA LEU A 66 -5.11 -9.31 0.13
C LEU A 66 -5.28 -8.43 -1.12
N ILE A 67 -4.23 -7.74 -1.55
CA ILE A 67 -4.23 -6.91 -2.75
C ILE A 67 -4.45 -7.77 -4.00
N GLU A 68 -3.72 -8.88 -4.12
CA GLU A 68 -3.80 -9.83 -5.24
C GLU A 68 -5.18 -10.50 -5.35
N SER A 69 -5.89 -10.66 -4.22
CA SER A 69 -7.23 -11.27 -4.18
C SER A 69 -8.29 -10.51 -5.01
N SER A 70 -8.02 -9.27 -5.42
CA SER A 70 -8.93 -8.44 -6.22
C SER A 70 -8.21 -7.83 -7.42
N ALA A 71 -8.67 -8.16 -8.63
CA ALA A 71 -8.10 -7.66 -9.88
C ALA A 71 -8.03 -6.12 -9.93
N ASP A 72 -9.07 -5.42 -9.49
CA ASP A 72 -9.10 -3.95 -9.48
C ASP A 72 -8.08 -3.36 -8.48
N THR A 73 -7.93 -3.97 -7.30
CA THR A 73 -6.99 -3.51 -6.27
C THR A 73 -5.55 -3.81 -6.69
N TYR A 74 -5.31 -4.99 -7.26
CA TYR A 74 -4.03 -5.39 -7.80
C TYR A 74 -3.59 -4.51 -8.97
N GLU A 75 -4.50 -4.15 -9.88
CA GLU A 75 -4.22 -3.20 -10.96
C GLU A 75 -3.87 -1.81 -10.41
N ASP A 76 -4.67 -1.27 -9.48
CA ASP A 76 -4.39 0.02 -8.83
C ASP A 76 -2.99 0.02 -8.17
N TYR A 77 -2.63 -1.08 -7.49
CA TYR A 77 -1.31 -1.30 -6.88
C TYR A 77 -0.18 -1.35 -7.92
N HIS A 78 -0.33 -2.17 -8.96
CA HIS A 78 0.70 -2.36 -9.97
C HIS A 78 0.95 -1.09 -10.78
N ILE A 79 -0.08 -0.30 -11.08
CA ILE A 79 0.07 1.02 -11.71
C ILE A 79 0.92 1.94 -10.85
N LEU A 80 0.66 1.97 -9.54
CA LEU A 80 1.44 2.78 -8.61
C LEU A 80 2.89 2.30 -8.53
N LEU A 81 3.12 0.99 -8.38
CA LEU A 81 4.46 0.42 -8.35
C LEU A 81 5.28 0.77 -9.61
N GLU A 82 4.67 0.63 -10.80
CA GLU A 82 5.33 0.98 -12.05
C GLU A 82 5.62 2.49 -12.15
N SER A 83 4.74 3.34 -11.63
CA SER A 83 5.02 4.78 -11.54
C SER A 83 6.19 5.09 -10.61
N LEU A 84 6.37 4.30 -9.53
CA LEU A 84 7.49 4.47 -8.62
C LEU A 84 8.81 4.13 -9.30
N LYS A 85 8.83 3.06 -10.10
CA LYS A 85 10.00 2.60 -10.87
C LYS A 85 10.37 3.47 -12.06
N ALA A 86 9.41 4.22 -12.62
CA ALA A 86 9.59 5.00 -13.84
C ALA A 86 10.20 6.40 -13.63
N GLU A 87 10.30 6.88 -12.38
CA GLU A 87 10.93 8.15 -12.01
C GLU A 87 12.36 7.96 -11.52
#